data_AF-H8MS36-F1
#
_entry.id   AF-H8MS36-F1
#
_cell.length_a   1.000
_cell.length_b   1.000
_cell.length_c   1.000
_cell.angle_alpha   90.00
_cell.angle_beta   90.00
_cell.angle_gamma   90.00
#
_symmetry.space_group_name_H-M   'P 1'
#
loop_
_entity.id
_entity.type
_entity.pdbx_description
1 polymer ?
#
loop_
_entity_poly.entity_id
_entity_poly.type
_entity_poly.pdbx_seq_one_letter_code
_entity_poly.pdbx_strand_id
1 'polypeptide(L)'
;MSVLVFGRGTWLATLLTDVVAAHARSPAPVPTPPLPDGASGRARGRAFLRRTLRASGLVYGTPVPLPSPVDGGEPFDVPARAVEDELFHAVVRTLARMALDLARVMDAPEGPRVEQLLVLFAVLAGELDLAMALDARLAAGLPVPRRMVGRVEDALDKRAPSLAGDPVYGLVLHNGAQYADAQLFCRQAIDLFSSGRLSRATAERRRDFAARQKALLVDVLTALACVDREPSAPARRAILRQVEGLKLPHALEGEVKAAVRQSFERKRDVREVVRRVRSVDMRHLLLEQALLAALVDGRRTRRERAFIDTLAGALHVPHAELRRLELEMAEFYARHRSLVDVFTVSDAAGAMGEELMGGMQETLEKNYHRLMQEARETGDLAVLLTKAARRQTLTADERQRMRAQLIDVAKAIPALAIFAAPGGILLLAALAKVLPFSLLPSAFQDGPAVDSDDEDTLEREAV
;
A
#
# COMPACT_ATOMS: atom_id res chain seq x y z
N MET A 1 -5.12 -38.73 1.41
CA MET A 1 -5.94 -37.63 1.98
C MET A 1 -5.48 -37.40 3.40
N SER A 2 -4.82 -36.27 3.66
CA SER A 2 -4.50 -35.82 5.02
C SER A 2 -5.21 -34.49 5.22
N VAL A 3 -6.23 -34.48 6.08
CA VAL A 3 -7.02 -33.30 6.42
C VAL A 3 -6.23 -32.53 7.47
N LEU A 4 -5.71 -31.36 7.10
CA LEU A 4 -5.05 -30.45 8.03
C LEU A 4 -6.14 -29.70 8.83
N VAL A 5 -6.24 -30.02 10.12
CA VAL A 5 -7.10 -29.32 11.09
C VAL A 5 -6.47 -27.96 11.47
N PHE A 6 -7.32 -26.93 11.51
CA PHE A 6 -7.02 -25.50 11.59
C PHE A 6 -6.85 -24.96 13.01
N GLY A 7 -5.89 -24.06 13.17
CA GLY A 7 -5.68 -23.12 14.27
C GLY A 7 -4.90 -21.91 13.74
N ARG A 8 -4.98 -20.74 14.42
CA ARG A 8 -4.43 -19.44 13.95
C ARG A 8 -3.03 -19.60 13.36
N GLY A 9 -2.85 -19.15 12.11
CA GLY A 9 -1.63 -19.32 11.30
C GLY A 9 -1.76 -20.47 10.28
N THR A 10 -2.53 -20.26 9.21
CA THR A 10 -2.72 -21.23 8.09
C THR A 10 -3.41 -20.63 6.85
N TRP A 11 -3.69 -19.32 6.78
CA TRP A 11 -4.50 -18.77 5.68
C TRP A 11 -3.85 -19.03 4.31
N LEU A 12 -2.52 -18.94 4.25
CA LEU A 12 -1.77 -19.15 3.01
C LEU A 12 -1.86 -20.61 2.57
N ALA A 13 -1.71 -21.55 3.51
CA ALA A 13 -1.81 -22.98 3.21
C ALA A 13 -3.19 -23.34 2.64
N THR A 14 -4.25 -22.83 3.28
CA THR A 14 -5.64 -23.01 2.83
C THR A 14 -5.82 -22.45 1.43
N LEU A 15 -5.46 -21.18 1.24
CA LEU A 15 -5.62 -20.48 -0.03
C LEU A 15 -4.89 -21.20 -1.17
N LEU A 16 -3.63 -21.61 -0.96
CA LEU A 16 -2.87 -22.32 -1.99
C LEU A 16 -3.45 -23.70 -2.29
N THR A 17 -3.93 -24.42 -1.28
CA THR A 17 -4.59 -25.73 -1.46
C THR A 17 -5.86 -25.58 -2.30
N ASP A 18 -6.70 -24.59 -1.97
CA ASP A 18 -7.94 -24.31 -2.68
C ASP A 18 -7.67 -23.90 -4.13
N VAL A 19 -6.67 -23.04 -4.36
CA VAL A 19 -6.28 -22.60 -5.71
C VAL A 19 -5.77 -23.76 -6.56
N VAL A 20 -4.94 -24.63 -6.01
CA VAL A 20 -4.43 -25.81 -6.73
C VAL A 20 -5.58 -26.77 -7.05
N ALA A 21 -6.48 -27.02 -6.11
CA ALA A 21 -7.64 -27.88 -6.33
C ALA A 21 -8.61 -27.31 -7.39
N ALA A 22 -8.89 -26.01 -7.34
CA ALA A 22 -9.71 -25.32 -8.33
C ALA A 22 -9.05 -25.29 -9.72
N HIS A 23 -7.72 -25.08 -9.76
CA HIS A 23 -6.95 -25.12 -11.00
C HIS A 23 -7.02 -26.48 -11.67
N ALA A 24 -6.86 -27.57 -10.92
CA ALA A 24 -6.93 -28.93 -11.44
C ALA A 24 -8.24 -29.23 -12.20
N ARG A 25 -9.36 -28.62 -11.78
CA ARG A 25 -10.68 -28.74 -12.44
C ARG A 25 -10.91 -27.77 -13.60
N SER A 26 -10.06 -26.76 -13.75
CA SER A 26 -10.21 -25.73 -14.78
C SER A 26 -9.61 -26.20 -16.12
N PRO A 27 -10.24 -25.84 -17.26
CA PRO A 27 -9.67 -26.13 -18.57
C PRO A 27 -8.29 -25.51 -18.74
N ALA A 28 -7.44 -26.17 -19.54
CA ALA A 28 -6.11 -25.66 -19.83
C ALA A 28 -6.21 -24.31 -20.60
N PRO A 29 -5.41 -23.31 -20.24
CA PRO A 29 -5.38 -22.06 -21.00
C PRO A 29 -4.90 -22.33 -22.43
N VAL A 30 -5.71 -21.97 -23.42
CA VAL A 30 -5.37 -22.16 -24.84
C VAL A 30 -4.39 -21.05 -25.27
N PRO A 31 -3.16 -21.37 -25.70
CA PRO A 31 -2.22 -20.36 -26.17
C PRO A 31 -2.70 -19.75 -27.50
N THR A 32 -3.02 -18.46 -27.50
CA THR A 32 -3.47 -17.72 -28.71
C THR A 32 -2.66 -16.44 -28.94
N PRO A 33 -2.09 -16.20 -30.15
CA PRO A 33 -1.96 -17.16 -31.26
C PRO A 33 -1.05 -18.35 -30.89
N PRO A 34 -1.15 -19.47 -31.63
CA PRO A 34 -0.23 -20.60 -31.50
C PRO A 34 1.20 -20.12 -31.73
N LEU A 35 2.11 -20.58 -30.88
CA LEU A 35 3.54 -20.30 -31.03
C LEU A 35 4.12 -21.21 -32.13
N PRO A 36 5.25 -20.82 -32.76
CA PRO A 36 5.91 -21.66 -33.75
C PRO A 36 6.19 -23.06 -33.19
N ASP A 37 5.99 -24.08 -34.04
CA ASP A 37 6.34 -25.46 -33.70
C ASP A 37 7.82 -25.54 -33.28
N GLY A 38 8.10 -26.20 -32.16
CA GLY A 38 9.45 -26.30 -31.57
C GLY A 38 9.84 -25.21 -30.57
N ALA A 39 8.96 -24.24 -30.24
CA ALA A 39 9.23 -23.28 -29.18
C ALA A 39 9.43 -23.99 -27.81
N SER A 40 10.55 -23.72 -27.12
CA SER A 40 10.81 -24.31 -25.79
C SER A 40 9.73 -23.93 -24.77
N GLY A 41 9.51 -24.77 -23.74
CA GLY A 41 8.55 -24.48 -22.67
C GLY A 41 8.76 -23.08 -22.08
N ARG A 42 10.01 -22.68 -21.82
CA ARG A 42 10.36 -21.32 -21.35
C ARG A 42 9.92 -20.22 -22.32
N ALA A 43 10.02 -20.43 -23.64
CA ALA A 43 9.53 -19.47 -24.63
C ALA A 43 8.01 -19.37 -24.60
N ARG A 44 7.29 -20.49 -24.47
CA ARG A 44 5.84 -20.52 -24.31
C ARG A 44 5.38 -19.80 -23.05
N GLY A 45 6.01 -20.08 -21.91
CA GLY A 45 5.73 -19.40 -20.65
C GLY A 45 5.96 -17.88 -20.71
N ARG A 46 7.04 -17.42 -21.36
CA ARG A 46 7.29 -15.97 -21.54
C ARG A 46 6.24 -15.30 -22.42
N ALA A 47 5.83 -15.95 -23.51
CA ALA A 47 4.80 -15.42 -24.39
C ALA A 47 3.41 -15.40 -23.72
N PHE A 48 3.09 -16.43 -22.92
CA PHE A 48 1.90 -16.43 -22.07
C PHE A 48 1.94 -15.27 -21.08
N LEU A 49 3.02 -15.12 -20.30
CA LEU A 49 3.15 -14.05 -19.32
C LEU A 49 2.93 -12.65 -19.93
N ARG A 50 3.53 -12.38 -21.09
CA ARG A 50 3.37 -11.08 -21.78
C ARG A 50 1.91 -10.77 -22.15
N ARG A 51 1.11 -11.79 -22.45
CA ARG A 51 -0.31 -11.64 -22.83
C ARG A 51 -1.21 -11.56 -21.61
N THR A 52 -1.02 -12.48 -20.66
CA THR A 52 -1.98 -12.70 -19.58
C THR A 52 -1.79 -11.75 -18.40
N LEU A 53 -0.58 -11.21 -18.19
CA LEU A 53 -0.32 -10.30 -17.07
C LEU A 53 -1.16 -9.02 -17.15
N ARG A 54 -1.44 -8.54 -18.36
CA ARG A 54 -2.35 -7.41 -18.59
C ARG A 54 -3.80 -7.80 -18.31
N ALA A 55 -4.22 -8.96 -18.82
CA ALA A 55 -5.58 -9.45 -18.66
C ALA A 55 -5.92 -9.82 -17.20
N SER A 56 -4.94 -10.15 -16.37
CA SER A 56 -5.17 -10.50 -14.95
C SER A 56 -5.50 -9.30 -14.06
N GLY A 57 -5.38 -8.07 -14.57
CA GLY A 57 -5.60 -6.84 -13.80
C GLY A 57 -4.41 -6.46 -12.90
N LEU A 58 -3.42 -7.34 -12.70
CA LEU A 58 -2.26 -7.07 -11.83
C LEU A 58 -1.34 -5.94 -12.33
N VAL A 59 -1.47 -5.51 -13.59
CA VAL A 59 -0.83 -4.27 -14.10
C VAL A 59 -1.31 -3.03 -13.34
N TYR A 60 -2.52 -3.10 -12.81
CA TYR A 60 -3.25 -1.99 -12.24
C TYR A 60 -3.47 -2.15 -10.75
N GLY A 61 -2.73 -3.08 -10.14
CA GLY A 61 -2.81 -3.36 -8.71
C GLY A 61 -4.10 -4.03 -8.22
N THR A 62 -5.02 -4.35 -9.14
CA THR A 62 -6.31 -4.95 -8.78
C THR A 62 -6.52 -6.23 -9.58
N PRO A 63 -6.60 -7.40 -8.92
CA PRO A 63 -6.86 -8.66 -9.61
C PRO A 63 -8.27 -8.68 -10.19
N VAL A 64 -8.43 -9.27 -11.39
CA VAL A 64 -9.73 -9.45 -12.06
C VAL A 64 -10.05 -10.96 -12.18
N PRO A 65 -11.26 -11.42 -11.81
CA PRO A 65 -12.38 -10.65 -11.26
C PRO A 65 -12.12 -10.21 -9.81
N LEU A 66 -12.82 -9.15 -9.43
CA LEU A 66 -12.77 -8.58 -8.09
C LEU A 66 -13.35 -9.54 -7.06
N PRO A 67 -12.93 -9.44 -5.79
CA PRO A 67 -13.71 -10.03 -4.71
C PRO A 67 -15.14 -9.47 -4.76
N SER A 68 -16.15 -10.35 -4.73
CA SER A 68 -17.52 -9.93 -4.46
C SER A 68 -17.60 -9.58 -2.98
N PRO A 69 -18.22 -8.47 -2.56
CA PRO A 69 -18.41 -8.20 -1.14
C PRO A 69 -19.05 -9.42 -0.49
N VAL A 70 -18.44 -9.88 0.61
CA VAL A 70 -18.75 -11.15 1.29
C VAL A 70 -20.24 -11.31 1.59
N ASP A 71 -20.97 -10.20 1.74
CA ASP A 71 -22.41 -10.17 2.08
C ASP A 71 -23.32 -9.52 1.01
N GLY A 72 -22.84 -9.27 -0.21
CA GLY A 72 -23.69 -8.70 -1.27
C GLY A 72 -24.20 -7.26 -1.01
N GLY A 73 -23.62 -6.57 -0.03
CA GLY A 73 -23.91 -5.16 0.27
C GLY A 73 -23.25 -4.18 -0.71
N GLU A 74 -23.72 -2.93 -0.69
CA GLU A 74 -23.11 -1.83 -1.43
C GLU A 74 -21.65 -1.58 -0.94
N PRO A 75 -20.70 -1.21 -1.82
CA PRO A 75 -19.26 -1.11 -1.50
C PRO A 75 -18.88 -0.15 -0.35
N PHE A 76 -19.82 0.66 0.13
CA PHE A 76 -19.59 1.73 1.10
C PHE A 76 -19.81 1.33 2.57
N ASP A 77 -20.33 0.12 2.84
CA ASP A 77 -20.63 -0.35 4.22
C ASP A 77 -19.59 -1.32 4.81
N VAL A 78 -18.57 -1.71 4.03
CA VAL A 78 -17.50 -2.61 4.51
C VAL A 78 -16.34 -1.79 5.08
N PRO A 79 -15.81 -2.11 6.28
CA PRO A 79 -14.64 -1.41 6.84
C PRO A 79 -13.44 -1.47 5.89
N ALA A 80 -12.78 -0.34 5.63
CA ALA A 80 -11.68 -0.23 4.66
C ALA A 80 -10.59 -1.31 4.81
N ARG A 81 -10.22 -1.66 6.05
CA ARG A 81 -9.24 -2.72 6.35
C ARG A 81 -9.68 -4.11 5.88
N ALA A 82 -10.97 -4.44 5.95
CA ALA A 82 -11.47 -5.73 5.50
C ALA A 82 -11.39 -5.84 3.96
N VAL A 83 -11.59 -4.72 3.25
CA VAL A 83 -11.43 -4.64 1.79
C VAL A 83 -9.95 -4.79 1.38
N GLU A 84 -9.03 -4.17 2.13
CA GLU A 84 -7.58 -4.31 1.91
C GLU A 84 -7.10 -5.76 2.06
N ASP A 85 -7.51 -6.45 3.12
CA ASP A 85 -7.16 -7.86 3.35
C ASP A 85 -7.73 -8.78 2.26
N GLU A 86 -8.96 -8.51 1.81
CA GLU A 86 -9.60 -9.29 0.76
C GLU A 86 -8.91 -9.11 -0.60
N LEU A 87 -8.53 -7.87 -0.93
CA LEU A 87 -7.74 -7.55 -2.12
C LEU A 87 -6.35 -8.17 -2.08
N PHE A 88 -5.68 -8.11 -0.93
CA PHE A 88 -4.38 -8.75 -0.73
C PHE A 88 -4.47 -10.26 -1.00
N HIS A 89 -5.44 -10.96 -0.40
CA HIS A 89 -5.65 -12.38 -0.67
C HIS A 89 -6.00 -12.65 -2.13
N ALA A 90 -6.76 -11.78 -2.79
CA ALA A 90 -7.06 -11.90 -4.21
C ALA A 90 -5.82 -11.75 -5.10
N VAL A 91 -4.87 -10.87 -4.74
CA VAL A 91 -3.58 -10.74 -5.44
C VAL A 91 -2.77 -12.02 -5.29
N VAL A 92 -2.64 -12.55 -4.06
CA VAL A 92 -1.94 -13.82 -3.78
C VAL A 92 -2.56 -14.97 -4.56
N ARG A 93 -3.90 -15.07 -4.56
CA ARG A 93 -4.66 -16.05 -5.34
C ARG A 93 -4.39 -15.96 -6.83
N THR A 94 -4.36 -14.75 -7.38
CA THR A 94 -4.13 -14.51 -8.81
C THR A 94 -2.70 -14.86 -9.21
N LEU A 95 -1.70 -14.49 -8.40
CA LEU A 95 -0.31 -14.88 -8.61
C LEU A 95 -0.15 -16.41 -8.62
N ALA A 96 -0.74 -17.09 -7.63
CA ALA A 96 -0.73 -18.55 -7.57
C ALA A 96 -1.35 -19.18 -8.82
N ARG A 97 -2.52 -18.68 -9.24
CA ARG A 97 -3.19 -19.13 -10.47
C ARG A 97 -2.32 -18.94 -11.71
N MET A 98 -1.70 -17.78 -11.88
CA MET A 98 -0.81 -17.49 -13.00
C MET A 98 0.40 -18.41 -13.04
N ALA A 99 1.00 -18.74 -11.89
CA ALA A 99 2.10 -19.72 -11.85
C ALA A 99 1.63 -21.12 -12.27
N LEU A 100 0.45 -21.55 -11.85
CA LEU A 100 -0.10 -22.84 -12.26
C LEU A 100 -0.42 -22.90 -13.76
N ASP A 101 -0.93 -21.81 -14.34
CA ASP A 101 -1.15 -21.68 -15.78
C ASP A 101 0.18 -21.71 -16.56
N LEU A 102 1.22 -21.05 -16.03
CA LEU A 102 2.57 -21.14 -16.58
C LEU A 102 3.09 -22.58 -16.56
N ALA A 103 2.91 -23.31 -15.46
CA ALA A 103 3.31 -24.71 -15.37
C ALA A 103 2.63 -25.56 -16.46
N ARG A 104 1.34 -25.35 -16.74
CA ARG A 104 0.62 -26.03 -17.84
C ARG A 104 1.14 -25.65 -19.21
N VAL A 105 1.23 -24.36 -19.53
CA VAL A 105 1.66 -23.88 -20.85
C VAL A 105 3.11 -24.29 -21.18
N MET A 106 3.93 -24.45 -20.15
CA MET A 106 5.31 -24.91 -20.27
C MET A 106 5.45 -26.43 -20.35
N ASP A 107 4.35 -27.19 -20.18
CA ASP A 107 4.34 -28.65 -19.98
C ASP A 107 5.31 -29.06 -18.85
N ALA A 108 5.28 -28.33 -17.74
CA ALA A 108 6.14 -28.59 -16.61
C ALA A 108 5.77 -29.92 -15.94
N PRO A 109 6.76 -30.73 -15.49
CA PRO A 109 6.51 -31.99 -14.79
C PRO A 109 5.54 -31.82 -13.62
N GLU A 110 4.72 -32.84 -13.36
CA GLU A 110 3.89 -32.90 -12.17
C GLU A 110 4.76 -32.83 -10.90
N GLY A 111 4.20 -32.28 -9.83
CA GLY A 111 4.93 -32.09 -8.59
C GLY A 111 4.08 -31.46 -7.49
N PRO A 112 4.67 -31.27 -6.30
CA PRO A 112 4.00 -30.71 -5.12
C PRO A 112 3.70 -29.21 -5.34
N ARG A 113 2.61 -28.89 -6.05
CA ARG A 113 2.31 -27.54 -6.53
C ARG A 113 2.11 -26.53 -5.40
N VAL A 114 1.48 -26.94 -4.29
CA VAL A 114 1.28 -26.06 -3.12
C VAL A 114 2.63 -25.64 -2.56
N GLU A 115 3.55 -26.59 -2.39
CA GLU A 115 4.88 -26.33 -1.83
C GLU A 115 5.79 -25.58 -2.80
N GLN A 116 5.70 -25.86 -4.11
CA GLN A 116 6.41 -25.08 -5.12
C GLN A 116 5.92 -23.62 -5.13
N LEU A 117 4.61 -23.38 -4.94
CA LEU A 117 4.07 -22.03 -4.77
C LEU A 117 4.60 -21.37 -3.49
N LEU A 118 4.72 -22.09 -2.38
CA LEU A 118 5.35 -21.58 -1.14
C LEU A 118 6.80 -21.12 -1.38
N VAL A 119 7.59 -21.86 -2.17
CA VAL A 119 8.94 -21.42 -2.57
C VAL A 119 8.88 -20.08 -3.30
N LEU A 120 7.98 -19.94 -4.28
CA LEU A 120 7.84 -18.71 -5.06
C LEU A 120 7.40 -17.52 -4.20
N PHE A 121 6.47 -17.73 -3.26
CA PHE A 121 6.02 -16.70 -2.33
C PHE A 121 7.10 -16.31 -1.33
N ALA A 122 7.94 -17.24 -0.87
CA ALA A 122 9.10 -16.90 -0.04
C ALA A 122 10.10 -16.01 -0.80
N VAL A 123 10.37 -16.31 -2.08
CA VAL A 123 11.21 -15.42 -2.93
C VAL A 123 10.56 -14.06 -3.10
N LEU A 124 9.25 -14.02 -3.39
CA LEU A 124 8.51 -12.77 -3.53
C LEU A 124 8.61 -11.95 -2.26
N ALA A 125 8.34 -12.54 -1.09
CA ALA A 125 8.37 -11.90 0.22
C ALA A 125 9.76 -11.38 0.61
N GLY A 126 10.81 -11.88 -0.05
CA GLY A 126 12.20 -11.48 0.17
C GLY A 126 12.99 -12.42 1.08
N GLU A 127 12.36 -13.50 1.51
CA GLU A 127 12.89 -14.53 2.40
C GLU A 127 13.67 -15.59 1.62
N LEU A 128 14.80 -15.20 1.01
CA LEU A 128 15.54 -16.07 0.08
C LEU A 128 16.16 -17.30 0.76
N ASP A 129 16.64 -17.17 2.00
CA ASP A 129 17.16 -18.29 2.78
C ASP A 129 16.07 -19.33 3.06
N LEU A 130 14.86 -18.85 3.41
CA LEU A 130 13.70 -19.70 3.62
C LEU A 130 13.25 -20.37 2.32
N ALA A 131 13.21 -19.63 1.21
CA ALA A 131 12.89 -20.19 -0.11
C ALA A 131 13.87 -21.30 -0.51
N MET A 132 15.16 -21.12 -0.22
CA MET A 132 16.18 -22.12 -0.53
C MET A 132 16.09 -23.35 0.35
N ALA A 133 15.77 -23.17 1.64
CA ALA A 133 15.50 -24.28 2.54
C ALA A 133 14.26 -25.07 2.12
N LEU A 134 13.19 -24.40 1.68
CA LEU A 134 11.99 -25.05 1.15
C LEU A 134 12.30 -25.87 -0.12
N ASP A 135 13.01 -25.29 -1.10
CA ASP A 135 13.42 -25.99 -2.33
C ASP A 135 14.28 -27.22 -2.04
N ALA A 136 15.24 -27.12 -1.12
CA ALA A 136 16.10 -28.24 -0.73
C ALA A 136 15.30 -29.38 -0.09
N ARG A 137 14.30 -29.08 0.74
CA ARG A 137 13.40 -30.10 1.32
C ARG A 137 12.56 -30.79 0.27
N LEU A 138 12.01 -30.04 -0.69
CA LEU A 138 11.24 -30.59 -1.80
C LEU A 138 12.08 -31.52 -2.65
N ALA A 139 13.32 -31.12 -2.96
CA ALA A 139 14.27 -31.96 -3.68
C ALA A 139 14.62 -33.26 -2.93
N ALA A 140 14.57 -33.25 -1.59
CA ALA A 140 14.78 -34.41 -0.74
C ALA A 140 13.51 -35.24 -0.49
N GLY A 141 12.35 -34.85 -1.06
CA GLY A 141 11.06 -35.52 -0.83
C GLY A 141 10.54 -35.38 0.62
N LEU A 142 11.03 -34.39 1.37
CA LEU A 142 10.65 -34.18 2.77
C LEU A 142 9.41 -33.27 2.87
N PRO A 143 8.48 -33.55 3.82
CA PRO A 143 7.31 -32.70 4.02
C PRO A 143 7.71 -31.30 4.49
N VAL A 144 6.90 -30.29 4.18
CA VAL A 144 7.13 -28.90 4.64
C VAL A 144 6.54 -28.72 6.06
N PRO A 145 7.36 -28.35 7.07
CA PRO A 145 6.86 -28.10 8.42
C PRO A 145 5.94 -26.87 8.47
N ARG A 146 4.88 -26.94 9.29
CA ARG A 146 3.95 -25.81 9.52
C ARG A 146 4.66 -24.51 9.89
N ARG A 147 5.72 -24.57 10.70
CA ARG A 147 6.54 -23.41 11.07
C ARG A 147 7.16 -22.70 9.86
N MET A 148 7.58 -23.43 8.82
CA MET A 148 8.12 -22.81 7.61
C MET A 148 7.03 -22.13 6.80
N VAL A 149 5.82 -22.70 6.76
CA VAL A 149 4.65 -22.06 6.13
C VAL A 149 4.29 -20.77 6.85
N GLY A 150 4.18 -20.80 8.19
CA GLY A 150 3.89 -19.61 8.99
C GLY A 150 4.91 -18.50 8.79
N ARG A 151 6.20 -18.82 8.62
CA ARG A 151 7.21 -17.80 8.29
C ARG A 151 7.00 -17.14 6.93
N VAL A 152 6.49 -17.88 5.93
CA VAL A 152 6.14 -17.28 4.62
C VAL A 152 4.90 -16.40 4.79
N GLU A 153 3.91 -16.88 5.54
CA GLU A 153 2.69 -16.14 5.89
C GLU A 153 3.03 -14.80 6.56
N ASP A 154 3.77 -14.82 7.66
CA ASP A 154 4.23 -13.63 8.39
C ASP A 154 5.00 -12.65 7.49
N ALA A 155 5.80 -13.17 6.55
CA ALA A 155 6.57 -12.34 5.63
C ALA A 155 5.70 -11.70 4.54
N LEU A 156 4.63 -12.38 4.11
CA LEU A 156 3.65 -11.84 3.19
C LEU A 156 2.73 -10.82 3.89
N ASP A 157 2.31 -11.06 5.13
CA ASP A 157 1.47 -10.14 5.90
C ASP A 157 2.17 -8.80 6.13
N LYS A 158 3.48 -8.81 6.39
CA LYS A 158 4.33 -7.59 6.44
C LYS A 158 4.36 -6.80 5.13
N ARG A 159 3.97 -7.43 4.02
CA ARG A 159 3.86 -6.82 2.70
C ARG A 159 2.43 -6.51 2.30
N ALA A 160 1.42 -6.98 3.03
CA ALA A 160 0.02 -6.76 2.71
C ALA A 160 -0.29 -5.27 2.45
N PRO A 161 0.18 -4.30 3.26
CA PRO A 161 -0.04 -2.87 2.95
C PRO A 161 0.59 -2.42 1.63
N SER A 162 1.77 -2.94 1.27
CA SER A 162 2.42 -2.61 -0.01
C SER A 162 1.81 -3.34 -1.21
N LEU A 163 1.13 -4.46 -0.97
CA LEU A 163 0.55 -5.34 -1.99
C LEU A 163 -0.96 -5.14 -2.15
N ALA A 164 -1.64 -4.54 -1.19
CA ALA A 164 -3.05 -4.14 -1.26
C ALA A 164 -3.22 -2.71 -1.78
N GLY A 165 -2.21 -1.85 -1.58
CA GLY A 165 -2.24 -0.43 -1.91
C GLY A 165 -2.04 0.43 -0.67
N ASP A 166 -1.38 1.59 -0.81
CA ASP A 166 -1.43 2.64 0.22
C ASP A 166 -2.58 3.58 -0.16
N PRO A 167 -3.65 3.61 0.63
CA PRO A 167 -4.84 4.38 0.30
C PRO A 167 -4.58 5.89 0.49
N VAL A 168 -3.56 6.31 1.24
CA VAL A 168 -3.62 7.63 1.88
C VAL A 168 -3.18 8.81 0.99
N TYR A 169 -2.36 8.65 -0.08
CA TYR A 169 -1.75 9.83 -0.74
C TYR A 169 -1.31 9.69 -2.21
N GLY A 170 -2.27 9.58 -3.14
CA GLY A 170 -2.22 10.24 -4.47
C GLY A 170 -1.14 9.82 -5.50
N LEU A 171 -0.22 8.92 -5.16
CA LEU A 171 0.64 8.25 -6.14
C LEU A 171 0.17 6.80 -6.27
N VAL A 172 -0.21 6.40 -7.49
CA VAL A 172 -0.52 5.01 -7.84
C VAL A 172 0.74 4.13 -7.91
N LEU A 173 1.68 4.31 -6.96
CA LEU A 173 2.93 3.56 -6.90
C LEU A 173 2.71 2.08 -6.60
N HIS A 174 1.66 1.76 -5.84
CA HIS A 174 1.30 0.38 -5.53
C HIS A 174 0.96 -0.42 -6.79
N ASN A 175 0.18 0.15 -7.71
CA ASN A 175 -0.18 -0.48 -8.99
C ASN A 175 1.06 -0.90 -9.79
N GLY A 176 1.97 0.04 -10.02
CA GLY A 176 3.21 -0.23 -10.72
C GLY A 176 4.12 -1.19 -9.95
N ALA A 177 4.14 -1.14 -8.62
CA ALA A 177 4.92 -2.02 -7.78
C ALA A 177 4.41 -3.48 -7.81
N GLN A 178 3.09 -3.67 -7.79
CA GLN A 178 2.46 -4.98 -7.93
C GLN A 178 2.72 -5.58 -9.31
N TYR A 179 2.75 -4.77 -10.38
CA TYR A 179 3.18 -5.26 -11.69
C TYR A 179 4.63 -5.77 -11.68
N ALA A 180 5.55 -5.01 -11.08
CA ALA A 180 6.95 -5.44 -10.95
C ALA A 180 7.09 -6.73 -10.13
N ASP A 181 6.31 -6.86 -9.06
CA ASP A 181 6.24 -8.06 -8.22
C ASP A 181 5.63 -9.26 -8.95
N ALA A 182 4.59 -9.06 -9.74
CA ALA A 182 3.98 -10.10 -10.56
C ALA A 182 4.93 -10.57 -11.68
N GLN A 183 5.69 -9.65 -12.30
CA GLN A 183 6.75 -10.00 -13.23
C GLN A 183 7.85 -10.82 -12.56
N LEU A 184 8.30 -10.41 -11.36
CA LEU A 184 9.26 -11.17 -10.55
C LEU A 184 8.74 -12.58 -10.28
N PHE A 185 7.54 -12.69 -9.70
CA PHE A 185 6.93 -13.96 -9.31
C PHE A 185 6.78 -14.91 -10.50
N CYS A 186 6.19 -14.43 -11.59
CA CYS A 186 5.94 -15.26 -12.77
C CYS A 186 7.22 -15.65 -13.51
N ARG A 187 8.21 -14.76 -13.60
CA ARG A 187 9.52 -15.11 -14.20
C ARG A 187 10.27 -16.11 -13.32
N GLN A 188 10.15 -15.99 -12.00
CA GLN A 188 10.70 -16.96 -11.07
C GLN A 188 9.99 -18.32 -11.17
N ALA A 189 8.68 -18.34 -11.41
CA ALA A 189 7.91 -19.55 -11.70
C ALA A 189 8.39 -20.24 -12.98
N ILE A 190 8.59 -19.48 -14.07
CA ILE A 190 9.18 -20.00 -15.32
C ILE A 190 10.57 -20.60 -15.05
N ASP A 191 11.39 -19.93 -14.24
CA ASP A 191 12.71 -20.44 -13.86
C ASP A 191 12.59 -21.77 -13.10
N LEU A 192 11.84 -21.79 -12.00
CA LEU A 192 11.63 -22.96 -11.13
C LEU A 192 11.03 -24.17 -11.88
N PHE A 193 9.97 -23.97 -12.67
CA PHE A 193 9.30 -25.06 -13.36
C PHE A 193 10.11 -25.62 -14.53
N SER A 194 10.99 -24.81 -15.12
CA SER A 194 11.85 -25.28 -16.20
C SER A 194 13.08 -26.06 -15.72
N SER A 195 13.64 -25.70 -14.56
CA SER A 195 14.83 -26.36 -14.00
C SER A 195 14.51 -27.42 -12.96
N GLY A 196 13.29 -27.40 -12.39
CA GLY A 196 12.90 -28.20 -11.23
C GLY A 196 13.54 -27.76 -9.91
N ARG A 197 14.37 -26.70 -9.92
CA ARG A 197 15.16 -26.24 -8.75
C ARG A 197 15.28 -24.71 -8.71
N LEU A 198 15.18 -24.14 -7.53
CA LEU A 198 15.46 -22.72 -7.30
C LEU A 198 16.96 -22.42 -7.40
N SER A 199 17.31 -21.33 -8.09
CA SER A 199 18.68 -20.81 -8.18
C SER A 199 18.77 -19.49 -7.40
N ARG A 200 19.59 -19.46 -6.33
CA ARG A 200 19.85 -18.24 -5.53
C ARG A 200 20.23 -17.06 -6.40
N ALA A 201 21.26 -17.20 -7.22
CA ALA A 201 21.78 -16.11 -8.05
C ALA A 201 20.73 -15.60 -9.06
N THR A 202 19.86 -16.49 -9.56
CA THR A 202 18.78 -16.08 -10.46
C THR A 202 17.70 -15.31 -9.69
N ALA A 203 17.29 -15.81 -8.52
CA ALA A 203 16.30 -15.14 -7.68
C ALA A 203 16.76 -13.74 -7.23
N GLU A 204 18.03 -13.60 -6.83
CA GLU A 204 18.64 -12.30 -6.48
C GLU A 204 18.58 -11.34 -7.66
N ARG A 205 19.04 -11.77 -8.85
CA ARG A 205 18.96 -10.94 -10.07
C ARG A 205 17.53 -10.52 -10.41
N ARG A 206 16.54 -11.39 -10.21
CA ARG A 206 15.12 -11.08 -10.47
C ARG A 206 14.60 -10.05 -9.46
N ARG A 207 14.93 -10.20 -8.18
CA ARG A 207 14.56 -9.24 -7.13
C ARG A 207 15.18 -7.88 -7.37
N ASP A 208 16.48 -7.84 -7.67
CA ASP A 208 17.19 -6.60 -7.99
C ASP A 208 16.61 -5.92 -9.23
N PHE A 209 16.22 -6.71 -10.23
CA PHE A 209 15.53 -6.18 -11.39
C PHE A 209 14.22 -5.52 -10.99
N ALA A 210 13.34 -6.23 -10.27
CA ALA A 210 12.05 -5.68 -9.81
C ALA A 210 12.20 -4.44 -8.92
N ALA A 211 13.18 -4.42 -8.02
CA ALA A 211 13.50 -3.26 -7.19
C ALA A 211 13.87 -2.03 -8.04
N ARG A 212 14.67 -2.22 -9.10
CA ARG A 212 14.98 -1.15 -10.06
C ARG A 212 13.76 -0.71 -10.88
N GLN A 213 12.82 -1.62 -11.20
CA GLN A 213 11.55 -1.24 -11.84
C GLN A 213 10.73 -0.33 -10.93
N LYS A 214 10.60 -0.69 -9.66
CA LYS A 214 9.90 0.10 -8.64
C LYS A 214 10.56 1.47 -8.44
N ALA A 215 11.88 1.53 -8.35
CA ALA A 215 12.62 2.79 -8.23
C ALA A 215 12.35 3.75 -9.42
N LEU A 216 12.36 3.24 -10.66
CA LEU A 216 12.04 4.05 -11.85
C LEU A 216 10.60 4.55 -11.84
N LEU A 217 9.65 3.73 -11.37
CA LEU A 217 8.26 4.14 -11.20
C LEU A 217 8.13 5.29 -10.19
N VAL A 218 8.82 5.20 -9.05
CA VAL A 218 8.87 6.30 -8.05
C VAL A 218 9.35 7.58 -8.70
N ASP A 219 10.46 7.55 -9.43
CA ASP A 219 11.02 8.74 -10.05
C ASP A 219 10.03 9.38 -11.06
N VAL A 220 9.45 8.57 -11.95
CA VAL A 220 8.54 9.05 -12.99
C VAL A 220 7.23 9.60 -12.40
N LEU A 221 6.61 8.86 -11.48
CA LEU A 221 5.33 9.25 -10.89
C LEU A 221 5.47 10.44 -9.94
N THR A 222 6.57 10.52 -9.19
CA THR A 222 6.88 11.71 -8.38
C THR A 222 7.11 12.93 -9.26
N ALA A 223 7.84 12.78 -10.37
CA ALA A 223 8.07 13.87 -11.32
C ALA A 223 6.74 14.37 -11.92
N LEU A 224 5.85 13.45 -12.31
CA LEU A 224 4.50 13.77 -12.80
C LEU A 224 3.69 14.53 -11.75
N ALA A 225 3.62 14.04 -10.50
CA ALA A 225 2.86 14.67 -9.43
C ALA A 225 3.37 16.09 -9.09
N CYS A 226 4.65 16.38 -9.31
CA CYS A 226 5.25 17.71 -9.09
C CYS A 226 5.17 18.64 -10.32
N VAL A 227 4.53 18.22 -11.43
CA VAL A 227 4.49 19.01 -12.68
C VAL A 227 3.76 20.34 -12.49
N ASP A 228 2.60 20.31 -11.85
CA ASP A 228 1.72 21.47 -11.74
C ASP A 228 1.95 22.32 -10.50
N ARG A 229 2.31 21.69 -9.39
CA ARG A 229 2.58 22.37 -8.13
C ARG A 229 3.58 21.60 -7.29
N GLU A 230 4.27 22.35 -6.44
CA GLU A 230 5.12 21.79 -5.41
C GLU A 230 4.25 21.08 -4.36
N PRO A 231 4.58 19.84 -3.95
CA PRO A 231 3.79 19.12 -2.97
C PRO A 231 3.91 19.75 -1.58
N SER A 232 2.78 19.80 -0.86
CA SER A 232 2.72 20.27 0.54
C SER A 232 3.56 19.36 1.46
N ALA A 233 3.92 19.84 2.65
CA ALA A 233 4.72 19.06 3.59
C ALA A 233 4.07 17.70 3.98
N PRO A 234 2.75 17.60 4.21
CA PRO A 234 2.07 16.31 4.36
C PRO A 234 2.22 15.39 3.15
N ALA A 235 1.99 15.90 1.93
CA ALA A 235 2.13 15.13 0.69
C ALA A 235 3.57 14.60 0.50
N ARG A 236 4.60 15.42 0.80
CA ARG A 236 6.00 14.97 0.76
C ARG A 236 6.28 13.81 1.72
N ARG A 237 5.80 13.92 2.97
CA ARG A 237 5.98 12.85 3.97
C ARG A 237 5.32 11.57 3.50
N ALA A 238 4.13 11.68 2.93
CA ALA A 238 3.40 10.53 2.43
C ALA A 238 4.08 9.83 1.25
N ILE A 239 4.55 10.59 0.25
CA ILE A 239 5.30 10.03 -0.87
C ILE A 239 6.54 9.28 -0.36
N LEU A 240 7.26 9.84 0.63
CA LEU A 240 8.43 9.17 1.22
C LEU A 240 8.06 7.89 2.00
N ARG A 241 6.91 7.86 2.71
CA ARG A 241 6.39 6.64 3.35
C ARG A 241 6.03 5.56 2.33
N GLN A 242 5.45 5.94 1.19
CA GLN A 242 5.17 4.97 0.12
C GLN A 242 6.46 4.33 -0.41
N VAL A 243 7.55 5.09 -0.55
CA VAL A 243 8.86 4.55 -0.93
C VAL A 243 9.37 3.52 0.09
N GLU A 244 9.18 3.76 1.40
CA GLU A 244 9.51 2.79 2.46
C GLU A 244 8.66 1.52 2.38
N GLY A 245 7.39 1.68 1.98
CA GLY A 245 6.46 0.59 1.72
C GLY A 245 6.95 -0.39 0.64
N LEU A 246 7.72 0.08 -0.36
CA LEU A 246 8.19 -0.74 -1.48
C LEU A 246 9.21 -1.82 -1.09
N LYS A 247 9.77 -1.76 0.14
CA LYS A 247 10.78 -2.70 0.66
C LYS A 247 11.97 -2.87 -0.29
N LEU A 248 12.49 -1.75 -0.81
CA LEU A 248 13.67 -1.75 -1.67
C LEU A 248 14.92 -2.16 -0.87
N PRO A 249 15.98 -2.68 -1.52
CA PRO A 249 17.27 -2.83 -0.88
C PRO A 249 17.74 -1.50 -0.28
N HIS A 250 18.29 -1.52 0.93
CA HIS A 250 18.56 -0.30 1.73
C HIS A 250 19.33 0.78 0.97
N ALA A 251 20.38 0.41 0.23
CA ALA A 251 21.15 1.34 -0.59
C ALA A 251 20.29 2.04 -1.66
N LEU A 252 19.48 1.26 -2.39
CA LEU A 252 18.58 1.78 -3.43
C LEU A 252 17.45 2.63 -2.83
N GLU A 253 16.92 2.24 -1.67
CA GLU A 253 15.90 3.05 -0.97
C GLU A 253 16.45 4.44 -0.62
N GLY A 254 17.67 4.51 -0.10
CA GLY A 254 18.34 5.78 0.20
C GLY A 254 18.52 6.66 -1.05
N GLU A 255 18.98 6.06 -2.15
CA GLU A 255 19.11 6.74 -3.46
C GLU A 255 17.76 7.28 -3.96
N VAL A 256 16.72 6.45 -3.92
CA VAL A 256 15.36 6.82 -4.36
C VAL A 256 14.78 7.93 -3.49
N LYS A 257 14.92 7.85 -2.16
CA LYS A 257 14.47 8.92 -1.26
C LYS A 257 15.18 10.24 -1.52
N ALA A 258 16.48 10.22 -1.79
CA ALA A 258 17.23 11.43 -2.14
C ALA A 258 16.74 12.02 -3.47
N ALA A 259 16.55 11.17 -4.48
CA ALA A 259 16.00 11.52 -5.78
C ALA A 259 14.58 12.12 -5.70
N VAL A 260 13.71 11.57 -4.85
CA VAL A 260 12.36 12.07 -4.58
C VAL A 260 12.40 13.45 -3.92
N ARG A 261 13.23 13.64 -2.89
CA ARG A 261 13.40 14.96 -2.24
C ARG A 261 13.86 16.01 -3.23
N GLN A 262 14.81 15.67 -4.10
CA GLN A 262 15.26 16.56 -5.16
C GLN A 262 14.12 16.93 -6.12
N SER A 263 13.24 15.98 -6.48
CA SER A 263 12.07 16.26 -7.34
C SER A 263 11.08 17.25 -6.73
N PHE A 264 10.99 17.31 -5.40
CA PHE A 264 10.12 18.29 -4.73
C PHE A 264 10.62 19.71 -4.86
N GLU A 265 11.95 19.90 -4.87
CA GLU A 265 12.58 21.23 -4.87
C GLU A 265 12.89 21.71 -6.29
N ARG A 266 13.21 20.79 -7.20
CA ARG A 266 13.63 21.11 -8.57
C ARG A 266 13.01 20.12 -9.56
N LYS A 267 12.47 20.66 -10.66
CA LYS A 267 11.97 19.85 -11.77
C LYS A 267 13.12 19.06 -12.39
N ARG A 268 13.12 17.74 -12.17
CA ARG A 268 14.05 16.81 -12.82
C ARG A 268 13.59 16.56 -14.25
N ASP A 269 14.53 16.59 -15.19
CA ASP A 269 14.23 16.23 -16.57
C ASP A 269 13.94 14.72 -16.65
N VAL A 270 12.72 14.38 -17.06
CA VAL A 270 12.28 12.99 -17.23
C VAL A 270 13.15 12.22 -18.21
N ARG A 271 13.79 12.90 -19.17
CA ARG A 271 14.72 12.30 -20.13
C ARG A 271 15.94 11.69 -19.45
N GLU A 272 16.46 12.35 -18.41
CA GLU A 272 17.58 11.82 -17.61
C GLU A 272 17.15 10.62 -16.77
N VAL A 273 15.96 10.69 -16.16
CA VAL A 273 15.38 9.60 -15.37
C VAL A 273 15.29 8.32 -16.18
N VAL A 274 14.76 8.41 -17.41
CA VAL A 274 14.50 7.22 -18.25
C VAL A 274 15.64 6.89 -19.23
N ARG A 275 16.76 7.62 -19.20
CA ARG A 275 17.87 7.49 -20.16
C ARG A 275 18.40 6.06 -20.32
N ARG A 276 18.38 5.28 -19.23
CA ARG A 276 18.87 3.90 -19.19
C ARG A 276 17.79 2.85 -19.48
N VAL A 277 16.54 3.26 -19.73
CA VAL A 277 15.43 2.36 -20.02
C VAL A 277 15.53 1.82 -21.46
N ARG A 278 15.88 0.53 -21.57
CA ARG A 278 16.00 -0.16 -22.88
C ARG A 278 14.88 -1.16 -23.17
N SER A 279 14.30 -1.76 -22.13
CA SER A 279 13.27 -2.80 -22.28
C SER A 279 11.95 -2.21 -22.78
N VAL A 280 11.37 -2.79 -23.83
CA VAL A 280 10.03 -2.43 -24.34
C VAL A 280 8.97 -2.58 -23.23
N ASP A 281 9.00 -3.71 -22.50
CA ASP A 281 8.08 -3.96 -21.39
C ASP A 281 8.16 -2.86 -20.31
N MET A 282 9.35 -2.29 -20.09
CA MET A 282 9.55 -1.21 -19.11
C MET A 282 9.04 0.14 -19.64
N ARG A 283 9.27 0.43 -20.92
CA ARG A 283 8.78 1.67 -21.55
C ARG A 283 7.25 1.74 -21.46
N HIS A 284 6.58 0.66 -21.81
CA HIS A 284 5.12 0.59 -21.73
C HIS A 284 4.64 0.67 -20.28
N LEU A 285 5.28 -0.05 -19.34
CA LEU A 285 4.94 0.04 -17.92
C LEU A 285 5.01 1.48 -17.40
N LEU A 286 6.13 2.17 -17.58
CA LEU A 286 6.30 3.54 -17.07
C LEU A 286 5.24 4.49 -17.64
N LEU A 287 4.94 4.35 -18.92
CA LEU A 287 3.98 5.20 -19.61
C LEU A 287 2.54 4.91 -19.19
N GLU A 288 2.16 3.64 -19.07
CA GLU A 288 0.84 3.20 -18.59
C GLU A 288 0.57 3.66 -17.17
N GLN A 289 1.55 3.52 -16.26
CA GLN A 289 1.39 3.99 -14.89
C GLN A 289 1.30 5.51 -14.81
N ALA A 290 2.06 6.25 -15.63
CA ALA A 290 1.94 7.70 -15.71
C ALA A 290 0.57 8.14 -16.26
N LEU A 291 0.04 7.41 -17.26
CA LEU A 291 -1.28 7.66 -17.82
C LEU A 291 -2.39 7.41 -16.80
N LEU A 292 -2.31 6.30 -16.06
CA LEU A 292 -3.27 6.00 -14.99
C LEU A 292 -3.22 7.04 -13.88
N ALA A 293 -2.01 7.41 -13.42
CA ALA A 293 -1.84 8.46 -12.43
C ALA A 293 -2.50 9.78 -12.84
N ALA A 294 -2.36 10.17 -14.12
CA ALA A 294 -2.98 11.38 -14.66
C ALA A 294 -4.51 11.28 -14.86
N LEU A 295 -5.10 10.09 -14.76
CA LEU A 295 -6.55 9.88 -14.86
C LEU A 295 -7.24 9.92 -13.48
N VAL A 296 -6.54 9.56 -12.40
CA VAL A 296 -7.07 9.47 -11.02
C VAL A 296 -7.68 10.79 -10.55
N ASP A 297 -7.01 11.92 -10.78
CA ASP A 297 -7.50 13.24 -10.35
C ASP A 297 -8.64 13.79 -11.25
N GLY A 298 -9.06 13.02 -12.26
CA GLY A 298 -10.17 13.35 -13.16
C GLY A 298 -9.95 14.57 -14.08
N ARG A 299 -8.79 15.24 -14.01
CA ARG A 299 -8.44 16.42 -14.80
C ARG A 299 -6.97 16.39 -15.23
N ARG A 300 -6.70 15.90 -16.45
CA ARG A 300 -5.36 16.01 -17.04
C ARG A 300 -5.08 17.45 -17.44
N THR A 301 -4.06 18.09 -16.87
CA THR A 301 -3.68 19.46 -17.21
C THR A 301 -2.90 19.53 -18.52
N ARG A 302 -2.71 20.75 -19.07
CA ARG A 302 -1.83 20.96 -20.23
C ARG A 302 -0.39 20.57 -19.93
N ARG A 303 0.06 20.77 -18.68
CA ARG A 303 1.45 20.48 -18.28
C ARG A 303 1.67 18.98 -18.11
N GLU A 304 0.72 18.25 -17.53
CA GLU A 304 0.79 16.78 -17.44
C GLU A 304 0.75 16.12 -18.83
N ARG A 305 -0.07 16.63 -19.76
CA ARG A 305 -0.01 16.20 -21.17
C ARG A 305 1.39 16.36 -21.76
N ALA A 306 1.96 17.56 -21.64
CA ALA A 306 3.30 17.84 -22.15
C ALA A 306 4.39 16.97 -21.47
N PHE A 307 4.24 16.67 -20.17
CA PHE A 307 5.11 15.74 -19.47
C PHE A 307 5.03 14.33 -20.06
N ILE A 308 3.82 13.80 -20.26
CA ILE A 308 3.59 12.46 -20.81
C ILE A 308 4.11 12.37 -22.26
N ASP A 309 3.90 13.40 -23.08
CA ASP A 309 4.46 13.46 -24.44
C ASP A 309 6.00 13.44 -24.41
N THR A 310 6.60 14.18 -23.47
CA THR A 310 8.06 14.21 -23.27
C THR A 310 8.58 12.85 -22.80
N LEU A 311 7.89 12.20 -21.87
CA LEU A 311 8.20 10.86 -21.38
C LEU A 311 8.13 9.84 -22.52
N ALA A 312 7.05 9.85 -23.33
CA ALA A 312 6.90 8.95 -24.47
C ALA A 312 8.03 9.16 -25.49
N GLY A 313 8.37 10.41 -25.82
CA GLY A 313 9.50 10.74 -26.69
C GLY A 313 10.83 10.24 -26.14
N ALA A 314 11.09 10.42 -24.84
CA ALA A 314 12.30 9.95 -24.18
C ALA A 314 12.43 8.41 -24.14
N LEU A 315 11.29 7.72 -24.08
CA LEU A 315 11.20 6.25 -24.14
C LEU A 315 11.20 5.71 -25.58
N HIS A 316 11.23 6.59 -26.59
CA HIS A 316 11.11 6.24 -28.01
C HIS A 316 9.81 5.49 -28.34
N VAL A 317 8.70 5.88 -27.70
CA VAL A 317 7.36 5.35 -28.00
C VAL A 317 6.72 6.21 -29.10
N PRO A 318 6.33 5.65 -30.25
CA PRO A 318 5.68 6.40 -31.32
C PRO A 318 4.33 6.99 -30.88
N HIS A 319 3.94 8.14 -31.43
CA HIS A 319 2.66 8.79 -31.09
C HIS A 319 1.43 7.90 -31.31
N ALA A 320 1.45 7.05 -32.34
CA ALA A 320 0.35 6.12 -32.58
C ALA A 320 0.21 5.10 -31.43
N GLU A 321 1.33 4.62 -30.90
CA GLU A 321 1.35 3.70 -29.76
C GLU A 321 0.96 4.40 -28.47
N LEU A 322 1.43 5.64 -28.24
CA LEU A 322 0.99 6.46 -27.11
C LEU A 322 -0.54 6.63 -27.10
N ARG A 323 -1.15 6.97 -28.24
CA ARG A 323 -2.61 7.09 -28.34
C ARG A 323 -3.35 5.78 -28.08
N ARG A 324 -2.79 4.65 -28.53
CA ARG A 324 -3.34 3.31 -28.23
C ARG A 324 -3.35 3.06 -26.73
N LEU A 325 -2.22 3.32 -26.06
CA LEU A 325 -2.10 3.17 -24.60
C LEU A 325 -3.03 4.13 -23.85
N GLU A 326 -3.18 5.37 -24.30
CA GLU A 326 -4.14 6.33 -23.72
C GLU A 326 -5.58 5.81 -23.73
N LEU A 327 -6.02 5.25 -24.86
CA LEU A 327 -7.35 4.66 -24.98
C LEU A 327 -7.51 3.43 -24.08
N GLU A 328 -6.52 2.52 -24.10
CA GLU A 328 -6.54 1.31 -23.25
C GLU A 328 -6.61 1.66 -21.76
N MET A 329 -5.82 2.64 -21.30
CA MET A 329 -5.84 3.07 -19.89
C MET A 329 -7.13 3.80 -19.53
N ALA A 330 -7.70 4.60 -20.44
CA ALA A 330 -8.97 5.27 -20.21
C ALA A 330 -10.14 4.28 -20.10
N GLU A 331 -10.22 3.30 -21.00
CA GLU A 331 -11.22 2.22 -20.93
C GLU A 331 -11.06 1.39 -19.66
N PHE A 332 -9.81 1.07 -19.30
CA PHE A 332 -9.53 0.35 -18.06
C PHE A 332 -10.01 1.12 -16.84
N TYR A 333 -9.62 2.39 -16.71
CA TYR A 333 -10.01 3.25 -15.59
C TYR A 333 -11.54 3.40 -15.51
N ALA A 334 -12.22 3.64 -16.65
CA ALA A 334 -13.68 3.75 -16.68
C ALA A 334 -14.39 2.47 -16.19
N ARG A 335 -13.87 1.29 -16.53
CA ARG A 335 -14.44 -0.01 -16.13
C ARG A 335 -14.21 -0.35 -14.66
N HIS A 336 -13.15 0.17 -14.05
CA HIS A 336 -12.74 -0.16 -12.67
C HIS A 336 -12.74 1.06 -11.75
N ARG A 337 -13.45 2.12 -12.14
CA ARG A 337 -13.46 3.42 -11.47
C ARG A 337 -13.83 3.32 -9.99
N SER A 338 -14.80 2.49 -9.63
CA SER A 338 -15.23 2.29 -8.25
C SER A 338 -14.12 1.76 -7.34
N LEU A 339 -13.07 1.12 -7.86
CA LEU A 339 -11.95 0.66 -7.05
C LEU A 339 -10.82 1.65 -7.03
N VAL A 340 -10.51 2.22 -8.20
CA VAL A 340 -9.47 3.24 -8.28
C VAL A 340 -9.85 4.48 -7.47
N ASP A 341 -11.14 4.86 -7.45
CA ASP A 341 -11.64 6.03 -6.73
C ASP A 341 -11.93 5.74 -5.23
N VAL A 342 -12.21 4.49 -4.80
CA VAL A 342 -12.41 4.16 -3.37
C VAL A 342 -11.17 4.48 -2.54
N PHE A 343 -9.99 4.22 -3.10
CA PHE A 343 -8.68 4.62 -2.53
C PHE A 343 -8.37 6.12 -2.66
N THR A 344 -9.29 6.93 -3.18
CA THR A 344 -9.10 8.39 -3.29
C THR A 344 -10.07 9.17 -2.40
N VAL A 345 -11.30 8.69 -2.21
CA VAL A 345 -12.36 9.41 -1.48
C VAL A 345 -12.32 9.17 0.03
N SER A 346 -12.10 7.93 0.48
CA SER A 346 -11.92 7.61 1.92
C SER A 346 -10.67 8.32 2.48
N ASP A 347 -9.68 8.51 1.63
CA ASP A 347 -8.35 8.96 2.00
C ASP A 347 -8.15 10.45 1.89
N ALA A 348 -8.83 11.13 0.95
CA ALA A 348 -8.97 12.57 0.99
C ALA A 348 -9.52 13.02 2.36
N ALA A 349 -10.46 12.29 2.95
CA ALA A 349 -10.99 12.62 4.28
C ALA A 349 -9.95 12.42 5.41
N GLY A 350 -9.13 11.36 5.35
CA GLY A 350 -8.04 11.09 6.31
C GLY A 350 -6.84 12.04 6.19
N ALA A 351 -6.38 12.29 4.96
CA ALA A 351 -5.32 13.24 4.62
C ALA A 351 -5.72 14.68 4.91
N MET A 352 -6.97 15.06 4.62
CA MET A 352 -7.53 16.34 5.09
C MET A 352 -7.55 16.39 6.62
N GLY A 353 -7.91 15.30 7.30
CA GLY A 353 -7.82 15.18 8.76
C GLY A 353 -6.40 15.44 9.29
N GLU A 354 -5.38 14.78 8.74
CA GLU A 354 -3.98 14.98 9.11
C GLU A 354 -3.43 16.37 8.75
N GLU A 355 -3.83 16.92 7.59
CA GLU A 355 -3.43 18.25 7.11
C GLU A 355 -4.08 19.36 7.96
N LEU A 356 -5.35 19.19 8.33
CA LEU A 356 -6.05 20.05 9.28
C LEU A 356 -5.39 19.97 10.68
N MET A 357 -4.96 18.79 11.13
CA MET A 357 -4.29 18.62 12.44
C MET A 357 -2.87 19.19 12.45
N GLY A 358 -2.07 18.95 11.42
CA GLY A 358 -0.72 19.50 11.30
C GLY A 358 -0.75 21.03 11.19
N GLY A 359 -1.65 21.58 10.36
CA GLY A 359 -1.83 23.03 10.23
C GLY A 359 -2.33 23.67 11.53
N MET A 360 -3.20 22.98 12.27
CA MET A 360 -3.68 23.45 13.57
C MET A 360 -2.59 23.44 14.65
N GLN A 361 -1.76 22.40 14.72
CA GLN A 361 -0.60 22.35 15.64
C GLN A 361 0.39 23.48 15.37
N GLU A 362 0.80 23.69 14.12
CA GLU A 362 1.71 24.78 13.76
C GLU A 362 1.10 26.17 14.06
N THR A 363 -0.21 26.33 13.87
CA THR A 363 -0.92 27.59 14.18
C THR A 363 -1.00 27.83 15.68
N LEU A 364 -1.23 26.78 16.48
CA LEU A 364 -1.23 26.83 17.95
C LEU A 364 0.16 27.18 18.50
N GLU A 365 1.23 26.56 18.00
CA GLU A 365 2.60 26.84 18.44
C GLU A 365 3.02 28.29 18.13
N LYS A 366 2.72 28.80 16.93
CA LYS A 366 3.06 30.16 16.51
C LYS A 366 2.30 31.24 17.30
N ASN A 367 1.12 30.92 17.85
CA ASN A 367 0.29 31.86 18.60
C ASN A 367 0.21 31.56 20.11
N TYR A 368 0.97 30.59 20.61
CA TYR A 368 0.94 30.11 22.00
C TYR A 368 1.11 31.23 23.04
N HIS A 369 2.03 32.17 22.80
CA HIS A 369 2.27 33.28 23.71
C HIS A 369 1.08 34.25 23.81
N ARG A 370 0.36 34.49 22.70
CA ARG A 370 -0.85 35.34 22.70
C ARG A 370 -2.03 34.61 23.36
N LEU A 371 -2.18 33.32 23.08
CA LEU A 371 -3.17 32.45 23.74
C LEU A 371 -3.00 32.45 25.27
N MET A 372 -1.76 32.32 25.74
CA MET A 372 -1.43 32.32 27.16
C MET A 372 -1.58 33.69 27.82
N GLN A 373 -1.40 34.77 27.08
CA GLN A 373 -1.62 36.13 27.56
C GLN A 373 -3.12 36.44 27.70
N GLU A 374 -3.92 36.12 26.67
CA GLU A 374 -5.38 36.28 26.68
C GLU A 374 -6.03 35.45 27.82
N ALA A 375 -5.59 34.19 27.98
CA ALA A 375 -6.08 33.31 29.03
C ALA A 375 -5.74 33.80 30.45
N ARG A 376 -4.66 34.57 30.62
CA ARG A 376 -4.29 35.21 31.90
C ARG A 376 -5.13 36.47 32.15
N GLU A 377 -5.44 37.24 31.11
CA GLU A 377 -6.27 38.44 31.20
C GLU A 377 -7.73 38.13 31.53
N THR A 378 -8.21 36.92 31.19
CA THR A 378 -9.58 36.47 31.54
C THR A 378 -9.74 36.07 33.03
N GLY A 379 -8.65 35.98 33.80
CA GLY A 379 -8.62 35.74 35.27
C GLY A 379 -9.19 34.39 35.74
N ASP A 380 -10.48 34.15 35.52
CA ASP A 380 -11.23 32.94 35.86
C ASP A 380 -10.72 31.71 35.07
N LEU A 381 -10.40 31.87 33.79
CA LEU A 381 -9.84 30.79 32.96
C LEU A 381 -8.50 30.28 33.51
N ALA A 382 -7.61 31.19 33.94
CA ALA A 382 -6.33 30.83 34.53
C ALA A 382 -6.48 30.03 35.83
N VAL A 383 -7.48 30.37 36.66
CA VAL A 383 -7.81 29.64 37.89
C VAL A 383 -8.32 28.23 37.56
N LEU A 384 -9.22 28.09 36.57
CA LEU A 384 -9.77 26.80 36.15
C LEU A 384 -8.73 25.89 35.50
N LEU A 385 -7.84 26.46 34.66
CA LEU A 385 -6.70 25.74 34.08
C LEU A 385 -5.69 25.32 35.16
N THR A 386 -5.48 26.12 36.20
CA THR A 386 -4.59 25.77 37.32
C THR A 386 -5.18 24.65 38.19
N LYS A 387 -6.50 24.68 38.45
CA LYS A 387 -7.21 23.58 39.12
C LYS A 387 -7.10 22.28 38.31
N ALA A 388 -7.33 22.34 37.00
CA ALA A 388 -7.21 21.20 36.10
C ALA A 388 -5.77 20.65 36.02
N ALA A 389 -4.76 21.53 35.92
CA ALA A 389 -3.35 21.16 35.92
C ALA A 389 -2.92 20.45 37.22
N ARG A 390 -3.53 20.82 38.35
CA ARG A 390 -3.33 20.19 39.66
C ARG A 390 -4.21 18.93 39.88
N ARG A 391 -4.86 18.43 38.81
CA ARG A 391 -5.79 17.28 38.81
C ARG A 391 -6.95 17.41 39.82
N GLN A 392 -7.36 18.64 40.12
CA GLN A 392 -8.50 18.88 40.99
C GLN A 392 -9.79 18.70 40.19
N THR A 393 -10.80 18.09 40.81
CA THR A 393 -12.09 17.80 40.17
C THR A 393 -12.84 19.10 39.89
N LEU A 394 -13.12 19.37 38.61
CA LEU A 394 -13.94 20.50 38.21
C LEU A 394 -15.43 20.13 38.28
N THR A 395 -16.23 20.99 38.91
CA THR A 395 -17.69 20.87 38.91
C THR A 395 -18.25 21.00 37.50
N ALA A 396 -19.51 20.57 37.28
CA ALA A 396 -20.16 20.67 35.97
C ALA A 396 -20.20 22.13 35.47
N ASP A 397 -20.50 23.07 36.36
CA ASP A 397 -20.54 24.51 36.06
C ASP A 397 -19.15 25.08 35.75
N GLU A 398 -18.11 24.65 36.46
CA GLU A 398 -16.73 25.03 36.17
C GLU A 398 -16.25 24.51 34.81
N ARG A 399 -16.61 23.27 34.45
CA ARG A 399 -16.31 22.71 33.12
C ARG A 399 -17.00 23.49 32.00
N GLN A 400 -18.26 23.85 32.21
CA GLN A 400 -19.02 24.62 31.23
C GLN A 400 -18.45 26.03 31.04
N ARG A 401 -18.06 26.71 32.14
CA ARG A 401 -17.41 28.03 32.08
C ARG A 401 -16.03 27.99 31.43
N MET A 402 -15.21 26.99 31.78
CA MET A 402 -13.90 26.77 31.17
C MET A 402 -14.04 26.57 29.65
N ARG A 403 -15.04 25.79 29.21
CA ARG A 403 -15.31 25.57 27.79
C ARG A 403 -15.71 26.85 27.06
N ALA A 404 -16.60 27.65 27.66
CA ALA A 404 -17.02 28.92 27.07
C ALA A 404 -15.84 29.90 26.91
N GLN A 405 -14.98 30.00 27.92
CA GLN A 405 -13.82 30.90 27.90
C GLN A 405 -12.73 30.42 26.92
N LEU A 406 -12.50 29.11 26.77
CA LEU A 406 -11.60 28.57 25.73
C LEU A 406 -12.11 28.85 24.30
N ILE A 407 -13.44 28.86 24.11
CA ILE A 407 -14.05 29.24 22.83
C ILE A 407 -13.80 30.72 22.53
N ASP A 408 -13.89 31.60 23.53
CA ASP A 408 -13.65 33.03 23.34
C ASP A 408 -12.18 33.34 23.07
N VAL A 409 -11.25 32.63 23.72
CA VAL A 409 -9.81 32.68 23.38
C VAL A 409 -9.54 32.20 21.94
N ALA A 410 -10.25 31.17 21.47
CA ALA A 410 -10.12 30.70 20.08
C ALA A 410 -10.68 31.69 19.04
N LYS A 411 -11.66 32.53 19.40
CA LYS A 411 -12.20 33.59 18.53
C LYS A 411 -11.25 34.78 18.37
N ALA A 412 -10.39 35.04 19.36
CA ALA A 412 -9.40 36.12 19.31
C ALA A 412 -8.29 35.90 18.28
N ILE A 413 -8.10 34.66 17.80
CA ILE A 413 -7.14 34.31 16.75
C ILE A 413 -7.91 33.94 15.47
N PRO A 414 -7.84 34.76 14.40
CA PRO A 414 -8.61 34.54 13.17
C PRO A 414 -8.43 33.17 12.53
N ALA A 415 -7.24 32.57 12.66
CA ALA A 415 -6.94 31.24 12.14
C ALA A 415 -7.58 30.09 12.97
N LEU A 416 -7.90 30.32 14.25
CA LEU A 416 -8.55 29.35 15.14
C LEU A 416 -10.08 29.48 15.12
N ALA A 417 -10.61 30.66 14.78
CA ALA A 417 -12.05 30.94 14.67
C ALA A 417 -12.76 30.05 13.63
N ILE A 418 -12.07 29.61 12.57
CA ILE A 418 -12.58 28.69 11.54
C ILE A 418 -12.94 27.32 12.15
N PHE A 419 -12.30 26.92 13.26
CA PHE A 419 -12.49 25.63 13.93
C PHE A 419 -13.53 25.66 15.08
N ALA A 420 -14.12 26.81 15.38
CA ALA A 420 -15.11 26.99 16.46
C ALA A 420 -16.57 26.71 16.03
N ALA A 421 -16.78 26.20 14.81
CA ALA A 421 -18.08 25.77 14.29
C ALA A 421 -18.67 24.59 15.09
N PRO A 422 -19.99 24.26 14.96
CA PRO A 422 -20.64 23.21 15.73
C PRO A 422 -20.02 21.84 15.38
N GLY A 423 -19.06 21.39 16.19
CA GLY A 423 -18.19 20.24 15.87
C GLY A 423 -16.74 20.31 16.41
N GLY A 424 -16.37 21.33 17.20
CA GLY A 424 -15.01 21.62 17.70
C GLY A 424 -14.30 20.59 18.61
N ILE A 425 -14.56 19.29 18.45
CA ILE A 425 -13.85 18.19 19.14
C ILE A 425 -12.37 18.17 18.74
N LEU A 426 -12.06 18.48 17.49
CA LEU A 426 -10.68 18.52 16.97
C LEU A 426 -9.84 19.63 17.62
N LEU A 427 -10.40 20.83 17.81
CA LEU A 427 -9.75 21.95 18.47
C LEU A 427 -9.39 21.61 19.93
N LEU A 428 -10.35 21.04 20.66
CA LEU A 428 -10.14 20.60 22.04
C LEU A 428 -9.08 19.49 22.14
N ALA A 429 -9.05 18.55 21.20
CA ALA A 429 -8.05 17.48 21.16
C ALA A 429 -6.62 17.99 20.87
N ALA A 430 -6.46 19.01 20.01
CA ALA A 430 -5.14 19.61 19.77
C ALA A 430 -4.69 20.52 20.92
N LEU A 431 -5.60 21.32 21.50
CA LEU A 431 -5.29 22.11 22.71
C LEU A 431 -4.90 21.21 23.89
N ALA A 432 -5.54 20.04 24.05
CA ALA A 432 -5.19 19.06 25.06
C ALA A 432 -3.78 18.44 24.89
N LYS A 433 -3.21 18.47 23.68
CA LYS A 433 -1.83 18.01 23.42
C LYS A 433 -0.78 19.11 23.66
N VAL A 434 -1.16 20.37 23.56
CA VAL A 434 -0.25 21.53 23.70
C VAL A 434 -0.28 22.10 25.13
N LEU A 435 -1.40 21.94 25.84
CA LEU A 435 -1.53 22.30 27.25
C LEU A 435 -1.09 21.13 28.15
N PRO A 436 -0.44 21.38 29.31
CA PRO A 436 0.19 20.35 30.13
C PRO A 436 -0.76 19.42 30.92
N PHE A 437 -2.04 19.31 30.54
CA PHE A 437 -3.03 18.46 31.21
C PHE A 437 -4.17 18.03 30.27
N SER A 438 -4.72 16.83 30.52
CA SER A 438 -5.76 16.21 29.70
C SER A 438 -7.11 16.91 29.87
N LEU A 439 -7.66 17.44 28.76
CA LEU A 439 -8.96 18.11 28.68
C LEU A 439 -10.06 17.22 28.06
N LEU A 440 -9.79 15.93 27.86
CA LEU A 440 -10.74 14.99 27.24
C LEU A 440 -11.93 14.69 28.19
N PRO A 441 -13.19 14.80 27.74
CA PRO A 441 -14.35 14.40 28.53
C PRO A 441 -14.30 12.89 28.86
N SER A 442 -14.77 12.49 30.05
CA SER A 442 -14.75 11.08 30.45
C SER A 442 -15.60 10.17 29.55
N ALA A 443 -16.58 10.73 28.83
CA ALA A 443 -17.40 10.00 27.84
C ALA A 443 -16.62 9.53 26.60
N PHE A 444 -15.32 9.85 26.50
CA PHE A 444 -14.44 9.43 25.41
C PHE A 444 -13.18 8.72 25.93
N GLN A 445 -13.19 8.26 27.18
CA GLN A 445 -12.20 7.34 27.74
C GLN A 445 -12.72 5.91 27.66
N ASP A 446 -13.14 5.46 26.47
CA ASP A 446 -13.56 4.06 26.27
C ASP A 446 -12.67 3.40 25.22
N GLY A 447 -11.64 2.73 25.72
CA GLY A 447 -11.02 1.56 25.10
C GLY A 447 -10.80 0.55 26.22
N PRO A 448 -10.98 -0.76 26.00
CA PRO A 448 -10.94 -1.73 27.09
C PRO A 448 -9.57 -1.69 27.76
N ALA A 449 -9.54 -1.33 29.03
CA ALA A 449 -8.42 -1.65 29.90
C ALA A 449 -8.29 -3.18 29.88
N VAL A 450 -7.24 -3.68 29.25
CA VAL A 450 -6.76 -5.02 29.56
C VAL A 450 -6.14 -4.88 30.94
N ASP A 451 -6.88 -5.31 31.96
CA ASP A 451 -6.33 -5.55 33.29
C ASP A 451 -5.22 -6.60 33.12
N SER A 452 -3.97 -6.14 33.20
CA SER A 452 -2.84 -6.99 33.48
C SER A 452 -2.53 -6.87 34.98
N ASP A 453 -2.99 -7.88 35.71
CA ASP A 453 -2.39 -8.48 36.90
C ASP A 453 -1.91 -7.53 38.02
N ASP A 454 -2.73 -7.43 39.08
CA ASP A 454 -2.24 -7.43 40.45
C ASP A 454 -2.95 -8.59 41.20
N GLU A 455 -2.54 -9.83 40.92
CA GLU A 455 -2.54 -10.89 41.94
C GLU A 455 -1.40 -10.56 42.93
N ASP A 456 -1.68 -9.73 43.93
CA ASP A 456 -0.93 -9.77 45.19
C ASP A 456 -1.63 -8.93 46.27
N THR A 457 -2.67 -9.49 46.91
CA THR A 457 -2.84 -9.33 48.37
C THR A 457 -3.76 -10.42 48.92
N LEU A 458 -3.16 -11.56 49.24
CA LEU A 458 -3.63 -12.41 50.33
C LEU A 458 -3.49 -11.65 51.66
N GLU A 459 -4.49 -11.87 52.52
CA GLU A 459 -4.40 -11.86 53.98
C GLU A 459 -4.15 -10.53 54.72
N ARG A 460 -5.24 -10.03 55.35
CA ARG A 460 -5.36 -9.33 56.66
C ARG A 460 -6.69 -8.56 56.63
N GLU A 461 -7.68 -8.66 57.50
CA GLU A 461 -7.89 -9.21 58.85
C GLU A 461 -9.41 -9.50 58.91
N ALA A 462 -9.87 -10.69 59.30
CA ALA A 462 -10.36 -10.95 60.67
C ALA A 462 -10.95 -9.72 61.39
N VAL A 463 -12.27 -9.55 61.37
CA VAL A 463 -13.21 -9.57 62.52
C VAL A 463 -14.64 -9.59 61.98
#